data_AF-A0A7X9WZT8-F1
#
_entry.id   AF-A0A7X9WZT8-F1
#
_cell.length_a   1.000
_cell.length_b   1.000
_cell.length_c   1.000
_cell.angle_alpha   90.00
_cell.angle_beta   90.00
_cell.angle_gamma   90.00
#
_symmetry.space_group_name_H-M   'P 1'
#
loop_
_entity.id
_entity.type
_entity.pdbx_description
1 polymer ?
#
loop_
_entity_poly.entity_id
_entity_poly.type
_entity_poly.pdbx_seq_one_letter_code
_entity_poly.pdbx_strand_id
1 'polypeptide(L)' 'MSDMLCPRCSRANAIVDYQGWQDDTVVWTIFRCITCCFSWRDSEPASTIGVGARSADFAVDAANLDRYPKILQQVGK' A
#
# COMPACT_ATOMS: atom_id res chain seq x y z
N MET A 1 -14.69 8.90 5.62
CA MET A 1 -13.95 7.71 5.15
C MET A 1 -12.75 7.58 6.07
N SER A 2 -12.52 6.39 6.64
CA SER A 2 -11.36 6.19 7.51
C SER A 2 -10.14 6.03 6.62
N ASP A 3 -9.32 7.06 6.51
CA ASP A 3 -8.14 7.06 5.66
C ASP A 3 -7.07 6.11 6.24
N MET A 4 -6.94 4.92 5.67
CA MET A 4 -5.99 3.92 6.17
C MET A 4 -4.54 4.35 5.85
N LEU A 5 -3.67 4.25 6.87
CA LEU A 5 -2.25 4.59 6.76
C LEU A 5 -1.49 3.57 5.93
N CYS A 6 -0.74 4.05 4.93
CA CYS A 6 0.17 3.20 4.16
C CYS A 6 1.40 2.82 5.00
N PRO A 7 1.72 1.53 5.15
CA PRO A 7 2.86 1.10 5.95
C PRO A 7 4.22 1.35 5.30
N ARG A 8 4.24 1.71 4.01
CA ARG A 8 5.48 1.98 3.27
C ARG A 8 5.87 3.46 3.24
N CYS A 9 4.88 4.36 3.15
CA CYS A 9 5.12 5.79 2.99
C CYS A 9 4.37 6.68 4.00
N SER A 10 3.66 6.07 4.96
CA SER A 10 2.97 6.72 6.09
C SER A 10 1.87 7.71 5.71
N ARG A 11 1.43 7.74 4.44
CA ARG A 11 0.30 8.58 4.00
C ARG A 11 -1.03 7.87 4.28
N ALA A 12 -1.99 8.64 4.80
CA ALA A 12 -3.38 8.20 5.00
C ALA A 12 -4.16 8.34 3.69
N ASN A 13 -3.80 7.54 2.68
CA ASN A 13 -4.38 7.59 1.33
C ASN A 13 -4.53 6.17 0.75
N ALA A 14 -4.76 5.18 1.62
CA ALA A 14 -4.99 3.82 1.17
C ALA A 14 -6.49 3.59 0.93
N ILE A 15 -6.80 2.90 -0.15
CA ILE A 15 -8.15 2.51 -0.52
C ILE A 15 -8.28 0.99 -0.48
N VAL A 16 -9.51 0.50 -0.32
CA VAL A 16 -9.84 -0.90 -0.60
C VAL A 16 -9.70 -1.12 -2.10
N ASP A 17 -8.79 -2.00 -2.49
CA ASP A 17 -8.52 -2.35 -3.89
C ASP A 17 -9.29 -3.60 -4.29
N TYR A 18 -9.36 -4.58 -3.38
CA TYR A 18 -10.09 -5.84 -3.60
C TYR A 18 -10.43 -6.51 -2.27
N GLN A 19 -11.44 -7.38 -2.26
CA GLN A 19 -11.82 -8.19 -1.10
C GLN A 19 -11.94 -9.66 -1.51
N GLY A 20 -11.40 -10.54 -0.67
CA GLY A 20 -11.63 -11.98 -0.76
C GLY A 20 -12.87 -12.36 0.02
N TRP A 21 -13.77 -13.10 -0.63
CA TRP A 21 -15.04 -13.53 -0.04
C TRP A 21 -15.10 -15.05 0.06
N GLN A 22 -15.65 -15.55 1.15
CA GLN A 22 -16.03 -16.93 1.35
C GLN A 22 -17.39 -16.96 2.05
N ASP A 23 -18.38 -17.63 1.44
CA ASP A 23 -19.74 -17.78 2.00
C ASP A 23 -20.32 -16.43 2.50
N ASP A 24 -20.34 -15.43 1.60
CA ASP A 24 -20.79 -14.05 1.85
C ASP A 24 -20.04 -13.29 2.96
N THR A 25 -18.90 -13.81 3.42
CA THR A 25 -18.04 -13.19 4.43
C THR A 25 -16.73 -12.72 3.82
N VAL A 26 -16.33 -11.47 4.10
CA VAL A 26 -15.00 -10.97 3.74
C VAL A 26 -13.96 -11.64 4.65
N VAL A 27 -13.04 -12.39 4.06
CA VAL A 27 -11.97 -13.11 4.78
C VAL A 27 -10.63 -12.38 4.74
N TRP A 28 -10.44 -11.47 3.78
CA TRP A 28 -9.31 -10.54 3.71
C TRP A 28 -9.62 -9.38 2.76
N THR A 29 -8.93 -8.26 2.96
CA THR A 29 -9.01 -7.05 2.16
C THR A 29 -7.62 -6.68 1.65
N ILE A 30 -7.47 -6.50 0.34
CA ILE A 30 -6.29 -5.83 -0.24
C ILE A 30 -6.51 -4.34 -0.17
N PHE A 31 -5.58 -3.65 0.47
CA PHE A 31 -5.46 -2.19 0.42
C PHE A 31 -4.39 -1.80 -0.58
N ARG A 32 -4.59 -0.65 -1.25
CA ARG A 32 -3.58 -0.01 -2.10
C ARG A 32 -3.43 1.45 -1.74
N CYS A 33 -2.20 1.88 -1.51
CA CYS A 33 -1.86 3.29 -1.35
C CYS A 33 -1.85 3.98 -2.70
N ILE A 34 -2.68 4.99 -2.92
CA ILE A 34 -2.70 5.74 -4.18
C ILE A 34 -1.51 6.70 -4.32
N THR A 35 -0.75 6.97 -3.24
CA THR A 35 0.44 7.82 -3.29
C THR A 35 1.67 7.06 -3.79
N CYS A 36 1.97 5.90 -3.21
CA CYS A 36 3.17 5.14 -3.58
C CYS A 36 2.88 3.85 -4.35
N CYS A 37 1.62 3.51 -4.61
CA CYS A 37 1.19 2.27 -5.28
C CYS A 37 1.59 0.96 -4.55
N PHE A 38 1.88 1.03 -3.24
CA PHE A 38 2.07 -0.17 -2.44
C PHE A 38 0.73 -0.83 -2.13
N SER A 39 0.66 -2.16 -2.28
CA SER A 39 -0.51 -2.94 -1.91
C SER A 39 -0.16 -3.97 -0.83
N TRP A 40 -1.10 -4.25 0.07
CA TRP A 40 -0.98 -5.25 1.13
C TRP A 40 -2.35 -5.80 1.54
N ARG A 41 -2.39 -6.95 2.24
CA ARG A 41 -3.63 -7.48 2.85
C ARG A 41 -3.70 -7.13 4.33
N ASP A 42 -4.90 -6.92 4.85
CA ASP A 42 -5.16 -6.88 6.31
C ASP A 42 -4.73 -8.16 7.03
N SER A 43 -4.75 -9.30 6.35
CA SER A 43 -4.36 -10.60 6.89
C SER A 43 -2.84 -10.83 6.96
N GLU A 44 -2.03 -9.91 6.45
CA GLU A 44 -0.56 -10.00 6.61
C GLU A 44 -0.16 -9.77 8.07
N PRO A 45 0.86 -10.48 8.59
CA PRO A 45 1.32 -10.26 9.96
C PRO A 45 1.87 -8.84 10.16
N ALA A 46 1.70 -8.29 11.37
CA ALA A 46 2.19 -6.93 11.68
C ALA A 46 3.70 -6.75 11.43
N SER A 47 4.50 -7.83 11.48
CA SER A 47 5.92 -7.80 11.16
C SER A 47 6.22 -7.49 9.69
N THR A 48 5.29 -7.72 8.76
CA THR A 48 5.49 -7.47 7.32
C THR A 48 4.86 -6.17 6.84
N ILE A 49 3.85 -5.67 7.55
CA ILE A 49 3.04 -4.49 7.16
C ILE A 49 2.89 -3.43 8.25
N GLY A 50 3.56 -3.54 9.39
CA GLY A 50 3.57 -2.47 10.41
C GLY A 50 4.36 -1.25 9.93
N VAL A 51 3.85 -0.05 10.18
CA VAL A 51 4.63 1.18 9.99
C VAL A 51 5.89 1.08 10.86
N GLY A 52 7.07 1.19 10.24
CA GLY A 52 8.36 1.05 10.94
C GLY A 52 8.78 -0.40 11.27
N ALA A 53 7.96 -1.41 10.97
CA ALA A 53 8.34 -2.81 11.14
C ALA A 53 9.19 -3.33 9.96
N ARG A 54 8.98 -2.80 8.76
CA ARG A 54 9.80 -3.11 7.58
C ARG A 54 11.14 -2.39 7.65
N SER A 55 12.18 -2.99 7.07
CA SER A 55 13.46 -2.30 6.85
C SER A 55 13.22 -0.95 6.18
N ALA A 56 13.93 0.08 6.66
CA ALA A 56 13.95 1.41 6.08
C ALA A 56 14.38 1.39 4.61
N ASP A 57 15.13 0.37 4.17
CA ASP A 57 15.53 0.19 2.76
C ASP A 57 14.33 0.04 1.82
N PHE A 58 13.19 -0.43 2.33
CA PHE A 58 11.95 -0.57 1.56
C PHE A 58 10.96 0.58 1.78
N ALA A 59 11.30 1.57 2.61
CA ALA A 59 10.46 2.73 2.84
C ALA A 59 10.49 3.68 1.63
N VAL A 60 9.35 4.34 1.38
CA VAL A 60 9.23 5.31 0.28
C VAL A 60 8.95 6.69 0.83
N ASP A 61 9.76 7.66 0.40
CA ASP A 61 9.54 9.06 0.67
C ASP A 61 8.43 9.61 -0.24
N ALA A 62 7.23 9.71 0.31
CA ALA A 62 6.06 10.24 -0.39
C ALA A 62 6.18 11.74 -0.74
N ALA A 63 7.12 12.49 -0.15
CA ALA A 63 7.32 13.90 -0.48
C ALA A 63 8.22 14.09 -1.72
N ASN A 64 9.03 13.09 -2.07
CA ASN A 64 10.03 13.17 -3.13
C ASN A 64 9.96 11.93 -4.05
N LEU A 65 8.77 11.59 -4.55
CA LEU A 65 8.56 10.39 -5.38
C LEU A 65 9.33 10.42 -6.71
N ASP A 66 9.62 11.61 -7.22
CA ASP A 66 10.39 11.88 -8.43
C ASP A 66 11.86 11.46 -8.32
N ARG A 67 12.41 11.31 -7.10
CA ARG A 67 13.77 10.82 -6.88
C ARG A 67 13.96 9.35 -7.25
N TYR A 68 12.87 8.58 -7.31
CA TYR A 68 12.93 7.15 -7.58
C TYR A 68 12.97 6.86 -9.08
N PRO A 69 13.78 5.88 -9.53
CA PRO A 69 13.81 5.48 -10.93
C PRO A 69 12.42 5.06 -11.43
N LYS A 70 12.00 5.63 -12.55
CA LYS A 70 10.74 5.25 -13.23
C LYS A 70 11.00 4.03 -14.11
N ILE A 71 10.59 2.85 -13.66
CA ILE A 71 10.87 1.57 -14.35
C ILE A 71 9.80 1.23 -15.39
N LEU A 72 8.60 1.82 -15.30
CA LEU A 72 7.55 1.72 -16.31
C LEU A 72 7.03 3.12 -16.65
N GLN A 73 7.44 3.67 -17.80
CA GLN A 73 6.70 4.77 -18.41
C GLN A 73 5.40 4.19 -18.99
N GLN A 74 4.25 4.63 -18.51
CA GLN A 74 3.06 4.58 -19.35
C GLN A 74 3.32 5.53 -20.51
N VAL A 75 3.64 4.98 -21.68
CA VAL A 75 3.60 5.73 -22.92
C VAL A 75 2.13 6.08 -23.12
N GLY A 76 1.80 7.36 -22.92
CA GLY A 76 0.48 7.89 -23.16
C GLY A 76 0.04 7.55 -24.59
N LYS A 77 -1.25 7.23 -24.72
CA LYS A 77 -1.94 7.27 -26.01
C LYS A 77 -3.03 8.31 -25.92
#